data_AF-A0A4Q2A1Z6-F1
#
_entry.id   AF-A0A4Q2A1Z6-F1
#
_cell.length_a   1.000
_cell.length_b   1.000
_cell.length_c   1.000
_cell.angle_alpha   90.00
_cell.angle_beta   90.00
_cell.angle_gamma   90.00
#
_symmetry.space_group_name_H-M   'P 1'
#
loop_
_entity.id
_entity.type
_entity.pdbx_description
1 polymer ?
#
loop_
_entity_poly.entity_id
_entity_poly.type
_entity_poly.pdbx_seq_one_letter_code
_entity_poly.pdbx_strand_id
1 'polypeptide(L)'
;MRETLYTEAVELVKNRQYQQAVDSIKEILEAELQDDVHYKALKLYADLIGPIANKDYIAAIDMYQSIINETENDDLYAQSQIAILNAYLSLSIDMMDAYESTRDVIETDDDSANDFMQQLDQRREDFLTARAEAVYKKRM
;
A
#
# COMPACT_ATOMS: atom_id res chain seq x y z
N MET A 1 5.32 16.28 24.35
CA MET A 1 6.33 15.21 24.38
C MET A 1 6.12 14.25 23.21
N ARG A 2 4.92 13.65 23.07
CA ARG A 2 4.57 12.80 21.91
C ARG A 2 4.65 13.54 20.56
N GLU A 3 4.28 14.81 20.51
CA GLU A 3 4.40 15.63 19.28
C GLU A 3 5.84 15.84 18.87
N THR A 4 6.74 15.97 19.85
CA THR A 4 8.18 16.09 19.61
C THR A 4 8.71 14.79 19.02
N LEU A 5 8.34 13.64 19.61
CA LEU A 5 8.68 12.32 19.08
C LEU A 5 8.10 12.09 17.69
N TYR A 6 6.86 12.53 17.43
CA TYR A 6 6.25 12.42 16.11
C TYR A 6 7.00 13.27 15.08
N THR A 7 7.36 14.51 15.44
CA THR A 7 8.13 15.40 14.55
C THR A 7 9.51 14.82 14.24
N GLU A 8 10.16 14.23 15.25
CA GLU A 8 11.43 13.52 15.08
C GLU A 8 11.28 12.30 14.17
N ALA A 9 10.27 11.46 14.38
CA ALA A 9 9.99 10.32 13.53
C ALA A 9 9.77 10.73 12.06
N VAL A 10 9.00 11.79 11.81
CA VAL A 10 8.81 12.34 10.45
C VAL A 10 10.14 12.75 9.82
N GLU A 11 11.04 13.38 10.59
CA GLU A 11 12.34 13.80 10.08
C GLU A 11 13.27 12.61 9.80
N LEU A 12 13.24 11.58 10.66
CA LEU A 12 13.94 10.32 10.43
C LEU A 12 13.45 9.63 9.15
N VAL A 13 12.14 9.62 8.88
CA VAL A 13 11.58 9.09 7.62
C VAL A 13 12.10 9.85 6.41
N LYS A 14 12.11 11.19 6.45
CA LYS A 14 12.66 12.01 5.34
C LYS A 14 14.13 11.71 5.08
N ASN A 15 14.90 11.46 6.14
CA ASN A 15 16.31 11.09 6.07
C ASN A 15 16.54 9.60 5.76
N ARG A 16 15.48 8.84 5.46
CA ARG A 16 15.51 7.40 5.17
C ARG A 16 16.04 6.54 6.31
N GLN A 17 15.99 7.04 7.54
CA GLN A 17 16.39 6.34 8.76
C GLN A 17 15.20 5.54 9.31
N TYR A 18 14.67 4.61 8.51
CA TYR A 18 13.36 3.98 8.77
C TYR A 18 13.31 3.17 10.06
N GLN A 19 14.37 2.43 10.40
CA GLN A 19 14.40 1.66 11.65
C GLN A 19 14.29 2.57 12.88
N GLN A 20 15.02 3.68 12.89
CA GLN A 20 15.00 4.66 13.98
C GLN A 20 13.62 5.34 14.05
N ALA A 21 13.04 5.68 12.90
CA ALA A 21 11.68 6.21 12.84
C ALA A 21 10.66 5.25 13.44
N VAL A 22 10.75 3.94 13.12
CA VAL A 22 9.88 2.90 13.69
C VAL A 22 10.02 2.84 15.20
N ASP A 23 11.25 2.89 15.72
CA ASP A 23 11.49 2.85 17.16
C ASP A 23 10.83 4.06 17.86
N SER A 24 10.99 5.28 17.32
CA SER A 24 10.31 6.48 17.83
C SER A 24 8.78 6.41 17.74
N ILE A 25 8.24 5.79 16.68
CA ILE A 25 6.79 5.64 16.50
C ILE A 25 6.22 4.65 17.51
N LYS A 26 6.91 3.54 17.79
CA LYS A 26 6.45 2.54 18.78
C LYS A 26 6.27 3.15 20.16
N GLU A 27 7.17 4.03 20.59
CA GLU A 27 7.03 4.74 21.86
C GLU A 27 5.73 5.57 21.94
N ILE A 28 5.26 6.12 20.81
CA ILE A 28 3.99 6.85 20.74
C ILE A 28 2.81 5.89 20.78
N LEU A 29 2.91 4.75 20.08
CA LEU A 29 1.83 3.75 19.95
C LEU A 29 1.62 2.91 21.22
N GLU A 30 2.67 2.71 22.03
CA GLU A 30 2.59 1.98 23.30
C GLU A 30 1.95 2.80 24.43
N ALA A 31 1.72 4.10 24.23
CA ALA A 31 1.03 4.94 25.19
C ALA A 31 -0.47 4.61 25.24
N GLU A 32 -1.06 4.55 26.45
CA GLU A 32 -2.49 4.25 26.66
C GLU A 32 -3.46 5.30 26.07
N LEU A 33 -2.97 6.49 25.73
CA LEU A 33 -3.80 7.58 25.23
C LEU A 33 -3.90 7.55 23.70
N GLN A 34 -5.08 7.22 23.19
CA GLN A 34 -5.44 7.29 21.77
C GLN A 34 -5.98 8.68 21.43
N ASP A 35 -5.10 9.56 20.98
CA ASP A 35 -5.42 10.91 20.49
C ASP A 35 -4.95 11.12 19.04
N ASP A 36 -5.14 12.32 18.50
CA ASP A 36 -4.74 12.66 17.13
C ASP A 36 -3.28 12.30 16.80
N VAL A 37 -2.38 12.40 17.77
CA VAL A 37 -0.95 12.10 17.60
C VAL A 37 -0.73 10.61 17.50
N HIS A 38 -1.45 9.83 18.31
CA HIS A 38 -1.45 8.38 18.20
C HIS A 38 -1.87 7.95 16.80
N TYR A 39 -3.00 8.46 16.28
CA TYR A 39 -3.45 8.07 14.94
C TYR A 39 -2.55 8.59 13.81
N LYS A 40 -1.94 9.77 13.95
CA LYS A 40 -0.91 10.25 13.01
C LYS A 40 0.32 9.36 13.01
N ALA A 41 0.78 8.93 14.19
CA ALA A 41 1.89 8.01 14.33
C ALA A 41 1.54 6.62 13.75
N LEU A 42 0.32 6.13 13.97
CA LEU A 42 -0.17 4.87 13.40
C LEU A 42 -0.21 4.95 11.87
N LYS A 43 -0.66 6.07 11.31
CA LYS A 43 -0.62 6.29 9.86
C LYS A 43 0.82 6.27 9.34
N LEU A 44 1.74 6.98 9.99
CA LEU A 44 3.14 7.03 9.58
C LEU A 44 3.79 5.63 9.65
N TYR A 45 3.42 4.83 10.65
CA TYR A 45 3.84 3.44 10.76
C TYR A 45 3.31 2.59 9.60
N ALA A 46 2.02 2.72 9.29
CA ALA A 46 1.39 2.04 8.15
C ALA A 46 2.06 2.42 6.82
N ASP A 47 2.38 3.70 6.63
CA ASP A 47 3.13 4.18 5.45
C ASP A 47 4.51 3.51 5.33
N LEU A 48 5.21 3.31 6.46
CA LEU A 48 6.53 2.65 6.50
C LEU A 48 6.46 1.16 6.17
N ILE A 49 5.53 0.42 6.77
CA ILE A 49 5.44 -1.03 6.52
C ILE A 49 4.87 -1.34 5.14
N GLY A 50 4.00 -0.49 4.60
CA GLY A 50 3.44 -0.69 3.27
C GLY A 50 4.28 0.03 2.20
N PRO A 51 3.80 1.17 1.70
CA PRO A 51 4.30 1.79 0.47
C PRO A 51 5.74 2.32 0.51
N ILE A 52 6.32 2.60 1.68
CA ILE A 52 7.65 3.22 1.75
C ILE A 52 8.78 2.18 1.84
N ALA A 53 8.68 1.16 2.70
CA ALA A 53 9.81 0.28 2.97
C ALA A 53 9.50 -1.21 2.77
N ASN A 54 8.59 -1.80 3.55
CA ASN A 54 8.50 -3.26 3.62
C ASN A 54 7.56 -3.87 2.58
N LYS A 55 6.71 -3.07 1.90
CA LYS A 55 5.72 -3.52 0.92
C LYS A 55 4.68 -4.49 1.47
N ASP A 56 4.44 -4.47 2.79
CA ASP A 56 3.33 -5.19 3.40
C ASP A 56 2.05 -4.34 3.28
N TYR A 57 1.51 -4.31 2.07
CA TYR A 57 0.37 -3.46 1.74
C TYR A 57 -0.89 -3.86 2.49
N ILE A 58 -1.09 -5.15 2.76
CA ILE A 58 -2.28 -5.65 3.46
C ILE A 58 -2.27 -5.19 4.92
N ALA A 59 -1.14 -5.38 5.61
CA ALA A 59 -1.01 -4.89 6.99
C ALA A 59 -1.18 -3.36 7.08
N ALA A 60 -0.65 -2.61 6.12
CA ALA A 60 -0.84 -1.16 6.05
C ALA A 60 -2.31 -0.78 5.85
N ILE A 61 -3.04 -1.47 4.97
CA ILE A 61 -4.48 -1.24 4.73
C ILE A 61 -5.31 -1.47 5.99
N ASP A 62 -5.04 -2.55 6.73
CA ASP A 62 -5.76 -2.84 7.98
C ASP A 62 -5.55 -1.73 9.02
N MET A 63 -4.34 -1.18 9.11
CA MET A 63 -4.05 -0.04 9.99
C MET A 63 -4.77 1.24 9.55
N TYR A 64 -4.76 1.58 8.25
CA TYR A 64 -5.52 2.74 7.77
C TYR A 64 -7.02 2.60 8.03
N GLN A 65 -7.56 1.38 7.91
CA GLN A 65 -8.97 1.11 8.18
C GLN A 65 -9.32 1.29 9.67
N SER A 66 -8.43 0.88 10.59
CA SER A 66 -8.59 1.16 12.02
C SER A 66 -8.62 2.67 12.28
N ILE A 67 -7.71 3.44 11.67
CA ILE A 67 -7.71 4.91 11.79
C ILE A 67 -9.04 5.50 11.32
N ILE A 68 -9.54 5.10 10.14
CA ILE A 68 -10.81 5.58 9.59
C ILE A 68 -11.99 5.31 10.52
N ASN A 69 -11.98 4.17 11.21
CA ASN A 69 -13.07 3.76 12.08
C ASN A 69 -13.07 4.51 13.43
N GLU A 70 -11.91 5.01 13.86
CA GLU A 70 -11.71 5.51 15.24
C GLU A 70 -11.37 7.00 15.31
N THR A 71 -10.89 7.61 14.22
CA THR A 71 -10.50 9.04 14.20
C THR A 71 -11.71 9.97 14.10
N GLU A 72 -11.70 11.05 14.88
CA GLU A 72 -12.62 12.19 14.71
C GLU A 72 -12.02 13.31 13.82
N ASN A 73 -10.78 13.14 13.38
CA ASN A 73 -10.07 14.11 12.55
C ASN A 73 -10.36 13.90 11.05
N ASP A 74 -11.13 14.81 10.44
CA ASP A 74 -11.54 14.77 9.02
C ASP A 74 -10.36 14.71 8.03
N ASP A 75 -9.27 15.41 8.33
CA ASP A 75 -8.07 15.42 7.48
C ASP A 75 -7.38 14.07 7.52
N LEU A 76 -7.21 13.50 8.73
CA LEU A 76 -6.60 12.18 8.89
C LEU A 76 -7.46 11.08 8.29
N TYR A 77 -8.79 11.20 8.41
CA TYR A 77 -9.75 10.33 7.76
C TYR A 77 -9.56 10.33 6.23
N ALA A 78 -9.57 11.51 5.61
CA ALA A 78 -9.42 11.66 4.17
C ALA A 78 -8.05 11.15 3.68
N GLN A 79 -6.98 11.47 4.40
CA GLN A 79 -5.63 10.99 4.07
C GLN A 79 -5.53 9.46 4.16
N SER A 80 -6.19 8.84 5.13
CA SER A 80 -6.18 7.37 5.30
C SER A 80 -6.95 6.68 4.18
N GLN A 81 -8.07 7.26 3.70
CA GLN A 81 -8.77 6.74 2.52
C GLN A 81 -7.90 6.76 1.27
N ILE A 82 -7.19 7.87 1.04
CA ILE A 82 -6.24 7.99 -0.08
C ILE A 82 -5.10 6.97 0.07
N ALA A 83 -4.59 6.78 1.28
CA ALA A 83 -3.51 5.83 1.56
C ALA A 83 -3.93 4.38 1.25
N ILE A 84 -5.16 3.98 1.59
CA ILE A 84 -5.71 2.66 1.22
C ILE A 84 -5.72 2.48 -0.30
N LEU A 85 -6.22 3.46 -1.05
CA LEU A 85 -6.26 3.38 -2.52
C LEU A 85 -4.85 3.25 -3.11
N ASN A 86 -3.89 4.02 -2.58
CA ASN A 86 -2.50 3.95 -3.00
C ASN A 86 -1.84 2.61 -2.65
N ALA A 87 -2.14 2.02 -1.50
CA ALA A 87 -1.64 0.71 -1.11
C ALA A 87 -2.18 -0.40 -2.03
N TYR A 88 -3.48 -0.40 -2.34
CA TYR A 88 -4.06 -1.34 -3.31
C TYR A 88 -3.47 -1.18 -4.71
N LEU A 89 -3.22 0.06 -5.15
CA LEU A 89 -2.58 0.33 -6.43
C LEU A 89 -1.14 -0.20 -6.46
N SER A 90 -0.37 0.07 -5.42
CA SER A 90 1.03 -0.38 -5.30
C SER A 90 1.13 -1.90 -5.27
N LEU A 91 0.26 -2.56 -4.50
CA LEU A 91 0.12 -4.01 -4.50
C LEU A 91 -0.18 -4.55 -5.91
N SER A 92 -1.11 -3.90 -6.62
CA SER A 92 -1.48 -4.32 -7.97
C SER A 92 -0.32 -4.20 -8.96
N ILE A 93 0.48 -3.14 -8.86
CA ILE A 93 1.68 -2.93 -9.69
C ILE A 93 2.72 -4.00 -9.37
N ASP A 94 3.07 -4.19 -8.09
CA ASP A 94 4.06 -5.20 -7.69
C ASP A 94 3.64 -6.62 -8.11
N MET A 95 2.34 -6.94 -8.06
CA MET A 95 1.81 -8.21 -8.56
C MET A 95 1.91 -8.35 -10.08
N MET A 96 1.72 -7.27 -10.84
CA MET A 96 1.90 -7.28 -12.30
C MET A 96 3.38 -7.46 -12.66
N ASP A 97 4.29 -6.76 -11.99
CA ASP A 97 5.73 -6.90 -12.20
C ASP A 97 6.22 -8.32 -11.87
N ALA A 98 5.72 -8.90 -10.78
CA ALA A 98 6.02 -10.28 -10.41
C ALA A 98 5.48 -11.28 -11.45
N TYR A 99 4.28 -11.05 -11.99
CA TYR A 99 3.72 -11.87 -13.07
C TYR A 99 4.57 -11.80 -14.33
N GLU A 100 4.96 -10.59 -14.76
CA GLU A 100 5.80 -10.39 -15.94
C GLU A 100 7.18 -11.03 -15.77
N SER A 101 7.84 -10.83 -14.63
CA SER A 101 9.12 -11.48 -14.33
C SER A 101 8.99 -13.01 -14.27
N THR A 102 7.87 -13.53 -13.76
CA THR A 102 7.64 -14.99 -13.71
C THR A 102 7.41 -15.54 -15.11
N ARG A 103 6.66 -14.83 -15.96
CA ARG A 103 6.47 -15.21 -17.36
C ARG A 103 7.78 -15.26 -18.11
N ASP A 104 8.63 -14.23 -17.99
CA ASP A 104 9.92 -14.16 -18.68
C ASP A 104 10.89 -15.27 -18.23
N VAL A 105 10.73 -15.82 -17.02
CA VAL A 105 11.49 -16.99 -16.52
C VAL A 105 10.88 -18.32 -16.97
N ILE A 106 9.55 -18.38 -17.15
CA ILE A 106 8.82 -19.58 -17.58
C ILE A 106 8.85 -19.77 -19.10
N GLU A 107 9.25 -18.76 -19.89
CA GLU A 107 9.67 -18.95 -21.29
C GLU A 107 10.82 -19.97 -21.35
N THR A 108 10.42 -21.23 -21.44
CA THR A 108 11.24 -22.43 -21.44
C THR A 108 11.02 -23.11 -22.79
N ASP A 109 11.96 -23.96 -23.21
CA ASP A 109 11.91 -24.74 -24.46
C ASP A 109 10.71 -25.75 -24.53
N ASP A 110 9.72 -25.64 -23.65
CA ASP A 110 8.51 -26.46 -23.61
C ASP A 110 7.32 -25.68 -24.21
N ASP A 111 7.01 -25.99 -25.47
CA ASP A 111 5.93 -25.38 -26.26
C ASP A 111 4.57 -25.40 -25.53
N SER A 112 4.33 -26.40 -24.67
CA SER A 112 3.06 -26.54 -23.96
C SER A 112 2.87 -25.50 -22.84
N ALA A 113 3.96 -25.09 -22.19
CA ALA A 113 3.93 -24.03 -21.18
C ALA A 113 3.76 -22.66 -21.84
N ASN A 114 4.40 -22.44 -22.98
CA ASN A 114 4.27 -21.21 -23.76
C ASN A 114 2.85 -21.00 -24.31
N ASP A 115 2.21 -22.05 -24.84
CA ASP A 115 0.81 -22.01 -25.28
C ASP A 115 -0.14 -21.68 -24.13
N PHE A 116 0.10 -22.24 -22.94
CA PHE A 116 -0.72 -21.95 -21.76
C PHE A 116 -0.55 -20.50 -21.29
N MET A 117 0.67 -19.98 -21.28
CA MET A 117 0.95 -18.59 -20.91
C MET A 117 0.37 -17.58 -21.92
N GLN A 118 0.43 -17.88 -23.23
CA GLN A 118 -0.24 -17.05 -24.25
C GLN A 118 -1.76 -16.97 -24.03
N GLN A 119 -2.40 -18.09 -23.68
CA GLN A 119 -3.85 -18.10 -23.42
C GLN A 119 -4.21 -17.30 -22.17
N LEU A 120 -3.36 -17.30 -21.14
CA LEU A 120 -3.52 -16.47 -19.94
C LEU A 120 -3.36 -14.97 -20.27
N ASP A 121 -2.35 -14.61 -21.05
CA ASP A 121 -2.10 -13.22 -21.47
C ASP A 121 -3.26 -12.70 -22.33
N GLN A 122 -3.77 -13.50 -23.27
CA GLN A 122 -4.94 -13.11 -24.07
C GLN A 122 -6.18 -12.88 -23.19
N ARG A 123 -6.44 -13.75 -22.21
CA ARG A 123 -7.55 -13.57 -21.26
C ARG A 123 -7.39 -12.31 -20.40
N ARG A 124 -6.16 -11.96 -20.01
CA ARG A 124 -5.87 -10.72 -19.28
C ARG A 124 -6.18 -9.50 -20.15
N GLU A 125 -5.74 -9.48 -21.41
CA GLU A 125 -6.05 -8.40 -22.35
C GLU A 125 -7.55 -8.24 -22.60
N ASP A 126 -8.26 -9.35 -22.83
CA ASP A 126 -9.70 -9.35 -23.06
C ASP A 126 -10.44 -8.74 -21.87
N PHE A 127 -10.04 -9.12 -20.64
CA PHE A 127 -10.61 -8.57 -19.42
C PHE A 127 -10.32 -7.08 -19.24
N LEU A 128 -9.08 -6.64 -19.47
CA LEU A 128 -8.70 -5.22 -19.36
C LEU A 128 -9.47 -4.37 -20.38
N THR A 129 -9.61 -4.85 -21.61
CA THR A 129 -10.37 -4.19 -22.68
C THR A 129 -11.85 -4.07 -22.31
N ALA A 130 -12.48 -5.17 -21.88
CA ALA A 130 -13.87 -5.16 -21.44
C ALA A 130 -14.10 -4.21 -20.25
N ARG A 131 -13.15 -4.14 -19.31
CA ARG A 131 -13.22 -3.21 -18.18
C ARG A 131 -13.08 -1.76 -18.63
N ALA A 132 -12.16 -1.46 -19.54
CA ALA A 132 -11.97 -0.13 -20.11
C ALA A 132 -13.24 0.35 -20.86
N GLU A 133 -13.85 -0.52 -21.66
CA GLU A 133 -15.11 -0.22 -22.35
C GLU A 133 -16.27 0.06 -21.37
N ALA A 134 -16.39 -0.74 -20.30
CA ALA A 134 -17.42 -0.55 -19.30
C ALA A 134 -17.29 0.80 -18.57
N VAL A 135 -16.06 1.24 -18.30
CA VAL A 135 -15.79 2.57 -17.71
C VAL A 135 -16.12 3.68 -18.70
N TYR A 136 -15.73 3.54 -19.97
CA TYR A 136 -16.01 4.52 -21.02
C TYR A 136 -17.53 4.72 -21.22
N LYS A 137 -18.31 3.64 -21.31
CA LYS A 137 -19.78 3.69 -21.46
C LYS A 137 -20.50 4.33 -20.29
N LYS A 138 -19.96 4.28 -19.06
CA LYS A 138 -20.54 4.96 -17.88
C LYS A 138 -20.28 6.46 -17.86
N ARG A 139 -19.33 6.95 -18.66
CA ARG A 139 -18.94 8.37 -18.74
C ARG A 139 -19.59 9.11 -19.93
N MET A 140 -20.29 8.39 -20.81
CA MET A 140 -21.16 8.93 -21.85
C MET A 140 -22.62 8.85 -21.40
#